data_AF-A0A078BCY1-F1
#
_entry.id   AF-A0A078BCY1-F1
#
_cell.length_a   1.000
_cell.length_b   1.000
_cell.length_c   1.000
_cell.angle_alpha   90.00
_cell.angle_beta   90.00
_cell.angle_gamma   90.00
#
_symmetry.space_group_name_H-M   'P 1'
#
loop_
_entity.id
_entity.type
_entity.pdbx_description
1 polymer ?
#
loop_
_entity_poly.entity_id
_entity_poly.type
_entity_poly.pdbx_seq_one_letter_code
_entity_poly.pdbx_strand_id
1 'polypeptide(L)'
;MKTVGHRNPHPITLHARAGALEEFGRFNDAVHSLGRTRILLPKGVFRLSHEEADRQKTEGIARGMALLAADRDQGASGATRQGQK
;
A
#
# COMPACT_ATOMS: atom_id res chain seq x y z
N MET A 1 12.54 -16.00 -18.48
CA MET A 1 12.65 -14.73 -17.72
C MET A 1 11.33 -13.99 -17.88
N LYS A 2 10.59 -13.71 -16.80
CA LYS A 2 9.27 -13.05 -16.84
C LYS A 2 9.45 -11.57 -16.50
N THR A 3 9.07 -10.67 -17.38
CA THR A 3 9.16 -9.23 -17.12
C THR A 3 8.12 -8.84 -16.06
N VAL A 4 8.57 -8.36 -14.90
CA VAL A 4 7.72 -7.90 -13.80
C VAL A 4 7.57 -6.38 -13.89
N GLY A 5 6.75 -5.93 -14.85
CA GLY A 5 6.42 -4.52 -15.04
C GLY A 5 7.41 -3.73 -15.90
N HIS A 6 7.05 -2.48 -16.17
CA HIS A 6 7.81 -1.55 -16.99
C HIS A 6 8.19 -0.32 -16.17
N ARG A 7 9.47 0.04 -16.16
CA ARG A 7 9.93 1.31 -15.60
C ARG A 7 9.64 2.41 -16.63
N ASN A 8 9.05 3.50 -16.19
CA ASN A 8 8.95 4.72 -17.01
C ASN A 8 10.22 5.58 -16.76
N PRO A 9 11.16 5.68 -17.71
CA PRO A 9 12.35 6.48 -17.53
C PRO A 9 12.04 7.97 -17.74
N HIS A 10 12.27 8.79 -16.71
CA HIS A 10 12.22 10.24 -16.85
C HIS A 10 13.60 10.80 -17.25
N PRO A 11 13.70 11.61 -18.31
CA PRO A 11 14.97 12.21 -18.73
C PRO A 11 15.47 13.20 -17.67
N ILE A 12 16.75 13.09 -17.31
CA ILE A 12 17.41 14.05 -16.41
C ILE A 12 17.54 15.38 -17.15
N THR A 13 16.99 16.46 -16.58
CA THR A 13 17.01 17.79 -17.20
C THR A 13 17.59 18.81 -16.22
N LEU A 14 18.24 19.86 -16.74
CA LEU A 14 18.89 20.91 -15.95
C LEU A 14 17.89 21.74 -15.13
N HIS A 15 16.65 21.87 -15.61
CA HIS A 15 15.62 22.70 -14.99
C HIS A 15 14.50 21.83 -14.42
N ALA A 16 14.01 22.19 -13.23
CA ALA A 16 12.86 21.54 -12.63
C ALA A 16 11.62 21.72 -13.52
N ARG A 17 10.93 20.62 -13.84
CA ARG A 17 9.64 20.65 -14.53
C ARG A 17 8.52 20.60 -13.50
N ALA A 18 7.61 21.57 -13.55
CA ALA A 18 6.45 21.62 -12.64
C ALA A 18 5.61 20.32 -12.69
N GLY A 19 5.42 19.74 -13.87
CA GLY A 19 4.69 18.47 -14.02
C GLY A 19 5.38 17.27 -13.35
N ALA A 20 6.71 17.24 -13.31
CA ALA A 20 7.44 16.15 -12.62
C ALA A 20 7.31 16.25 -11.10
N LEU A 21 7.23 17.49 -10.56
CA LEU A 21 6.97 17.72 -9.14
C LEU A 21 5.54 17.30 -8.76
N GLU A 22 4.56 17.62 -9.61
CA GLU A 22 3.17 17.21 -9.40
C GLU A 22 3.01 15.67 -9.45
N GLU A 23 3.65 15.01 -10.42
CA GLU A 23 3.66 13.54 -10.53
C GLU A 23 4.27 12.90 -9.27
N PHE A 24 5.40 13.45 -8.80
CA PHE A 24 6.01 12.99 -7.56
C PHE A 24 5.10 13.19 -6.34
N GLY A 25 4.41 14.33 -6.25
CA GLY A 25 3.43 14.59 -5.18
C GLY A 25 2.33 13.53 -5.15
N ARG A 26 1.71 13.23 -6.30
CA ARG A 26 0.68 12.20 -6.42
C ARG A 26 1.21 10.81 -6.06
N PHE A 27 2.43 10.49 -6.50
CA PHE A 27 3.08 9.23 -6.14
C PHE A 27 3.31 9.14 -4.62
N ASN A 28 3.82 10.20 -4.01
CA ASN A 28 4.06 10.26 -2.58
C ASN A 28 2.77 10.10 -1.77
N ASP A 29 1.69 10.75 -2.18
CA ASP A 29 0.37 10.61 -1.54
C ASP A 29 -0.16 9.19 -1.65
N ALA A 30 -0.03 8.56 -2.83
CA ALA A 30 -0.40 7.16 -3.02
C ALA A 30 0.41 6.22 -2.12
N VAL A 31 1.73 6.41 -2.02
CA VAL A 31 2.60 5.62 -1.13
C VAL A 31 2.24 5.83 0.34
N HIS A 32 1.99 7.06 0.77
CA HIS A 32 1.54 7.34 2.13
C HIS A 32 0.17 6.71 2.42
N SER A 33 -0.73 6.67 1.45
CA SER A 33 -2.03 5.97 1.59
C SER A 33 -1.85 4.46 1.80
N LEU A 34 -0.86 3.85 1.12
CA LEU A 34 -0.50 2.45 1.32
C LEU A 34 0.09 2.20 2.72
N GLY A 35 0.86 3.14 3.27
CA GLY A 35 1.35 3.06 4.65
C GLY A 35 0.25 3.13 5.71
N ARG A 36 -0.90 3.77 5.42
CA ARG A 36 -2.09 3.76 6.28
C ARG A 36 -2.90 2.47 6.13
N THR A 37 -2.72 1.77 5.03
CA THR A 37 -3.27 0.42 4.85
C THR A 37 -2.51 -0.49 5.81
N ARG A 38 -3.22 -1.32 6.58
CA ARG A 38 -2.65 -2.24 7.58
C ARG A 38 -1.96 -3.42 6.90
N ILE A 39 -0.97 -3.12 6.04
CA ILE A 39 -0.22 -4.09 5.28
C ILE A 39 0.79 -4.70 6.24
N LEU A 40 0.51 -5.93 6.70
CA LEU A 40 1.37 -6.72 7.57
C LEU A 40 2.47 -7.37 6.73
N LEU A 41 3.25 -6.56 6.02
CA LEU A 41 4.45 -7.05 5.36
C LEU A 41 5.56 -7.15 6.39
N PRO A 42 6.16 -8.34 6.55
CA PRO A 42 7.36 -8.50 7.34
C PRO A 42 8.43 -7.52 6.83
N LYS A 43 8.90 -6.61 7.68
CA LYS A 43 10.03 -5.74 7.38
C LYS A 43 11.31 -6.45 7.84
N GLY A 44 12.28 -6.65 6.96
CA GLY A 44 13.56 -7.29 7.30
C GLY A 44 14.25 -8.00 6.15
N VAL A 45 15.48 -8.45 6.39
CA VAL A 45 16.22 -9.35 5.50
C VAL A 45 15.75 -10.77 5.79
N PHE A 46 14.92 -11.32 4.91
CA PHE A 46 14.43 -12.68 5.02
C PHE A 46 15.43 -13.63 4.39
N ARG A 47 15.94 -14.59 5.18
CA ARG A 47 16.60 -15.80 4.65
C ARG A 47 15.52 -16.77 4.16
N LEU A 48 14.69 -16.31 3.24
CA LEU A 48 13.61 -17.09 2.64
C LEU A 48 13.90 -17.25 1.15
N SER A 49 13.48 -18.39 0.60
CA SER A 49 13.37 -18.55 -0.84
C SER A 49 12.36 -17.54 -1.41
N HIS A 50 12.44 -17.28 -2.72
CA HIS A 50 11.52 -16.35 -3.37
C HIS A 50 10.05 -16.77 -3.20
N GLU A 51 9.77 -18.07 -3.26
CA GLU A 51 8.42 -18.61 -3.09
C GLU A 51 7.89 -18.43 -1.67
N GLU A 52 8.73 -18.64 -0.66
CA GLU A 52 8.35 -18.44 0.74
C GLU A 52 8.09 -16.96 1.04
N ALA A 53 8.92 -16.07 0.50
CA ALA A 53 8.72 -14.63 0.62
C ALA A 53 7.40 -14.18 -0.03
N ASP A 54 7.07 -14.73 -1.21
CA ASP A 54 5.83 -14.39 -1.92
C ASP A 54 4.58 -14.95 -1.21
N ARG A 55 4.67 -16.17 -0.66
CA ARG A 55 3.62 -16.76 0.19
C ARG A 55 3.37 -15.92 1.43
N GLN A 56 4.43 -15.57 2.15
CA GLN A 56 4.36 -14.76 3.36
C GLN A 56 3.80 -13.36 3.07
N LYS A 57 4.20 -12.76 1.94
CA LYS A 57 3.64 -11.49 1.44
C LYS A 57 2.14 -11.61 1.19
N THR A 58 1.71 -12.66 0.50
CA THR A 58 0.29 -12.91 0.18
C THR A 58 -0.55 -13.07 1.46
N GLU A 59 -0.06 -13.85 2.42
CA GLU A 59 -0.71 -14.00 3.73
C GLU A 59 -0.81 -12.67 4.49
N GLY A 60 0.27 -11.89 4.51
CA GLY A 60 0.29 -10.59 5.17
C GLY A 60 -0.73 -9.61 4.59
N ILE A 61 -0.88 -9.59 3.26
CA ILE A 61 -1.90 -8.78 2.57
C ILE A 61 -3.31 -9.26 2.93
N ALA A 62 -3.57 -10.57 2.86
CA ALA A 62 -4.88 -11.13 3.18
C ALA A 62 -5.32 -10.80 4.62
N ARG A 63 -4.42 -10.97 5.60
CA ARG A 63 -4.68 -10.60 7.00
C ARG A 63 -4.93 -9.10 7.17
N GLY A 64 -4.13 -8.27 6.49
CA GLY A 64 -4.32 -6.82 6.51
C GLY A 64 -5.69 -6.39 6.00
N MET A 65 -6.15 -6.99 4.89
CA MET A 65 -7.47 -6.73 4.31
C MET A 65 -8.60 -7.19 5.24
N ALA A 66 -8.45 -8.35 5.88
CA ALA A 66 -9.44 -8.85 6.85
C ALA A 66 -9.58 -7.90 8.06
N LEU A 67 -8.46 -7.42 8.61
CA LEU A 67 -8.48 -6.43 9.70
C LEU A 67 -9.13 -5.12 9.28
N LEU A 68 -8.82 -4.62 8.08
CA LEU A 68 -9.44 -3.41 7.55
C LEU A 68 -10.96 -3.56 7.35
N ALA A 69 -11.41 -4.73 6.89
CA ALA A 69 -12.83 -5.02 6.76
C ALA A 69 -13.53 -5.03 8.14
N ALA A 70 -12.91 -5.67 9.14
CA ALA A 70 -13.43 -5.72 10.50
C ALA A 70 -13.49 -4.32 11.15
N ASP A 71 -12.45 -3.49 10.98
CA ASP A 71 -12.41 -2.12 11.51
C ASP A 71 -13.53 -1.26 10.88
N ARG A 72 -13.82 -1.45 9.58
CA ARG A 72 -14.92 -0.76 8.89
C ARG A 72 -16.30 -1.19 9.39
N ASP A 73 -16.50 -2.48 9.64
CA ASP A 73 -17.76 -3.02 10.16
C ASP A 73 -18.05 -2.52 11.59
N GLN A 74 -17.01 -2.43 12.43
CA GLN A 74 -17.12 -1.85 13.77
C GLN A 74 -17.44 -0.34 13.72
N GLY A 75 -16.84 0.40 12.80
CA GLY A 75 -17.17 1.82 12.56
C GLY A 75 -18.63 2.03 12.11
N ALA A 76 -19.15 1.13 11.26
CA ALA A 76 -20.55 1.15 10.83
C ALA A 76 -21.53 0.78 11.96
N SER A 77 -21.19 -0.21 12.79
CA SER A 77 -21.98 -0.61 13.97
C SER A 77 -21.98 0.42 15.11
N GLY A 78 -20.97 1.29 15.18
CA GLY A 78 -20.93 2.41 16.13
C GLY A 78 -21.83 3.58 15.72
N ALA A 79 -21.93 3.87 14.42
CA ALA A 79 -22.76 4.94 13.89
C ALA A 79 -24.26 4.67 14.04
N THR A 80 -24.69 3.41 13.96
CA THR A 80 -26.11 3.02 14.13
C THR A 80 -26.62 3.15 15.57
N ARG A 81 -25.74 3.19 16.58
CA ARG A 81 -26.13 3.35 17.99
C ARG A 81 -26.24 4.80 18.47
N GLN A 82 -25.70 5.78 17.74
CA GLN A 82 -25.79 7.19 18.12
C GLN A 82 -27.08 7.89 17.64
N GLY A 83 -27.88 7.25 16.80
CA GLY A 83 -29.15 7.80 16.29
C GLY A 83 -30.40 7.52 17.13
N GLN A 84 -30.26 6.87 18.29
CA GLN A 84 -31.36 6.65 19.25
C GLN A 84 -31.08 7.42 20.54
N LYS A 85 -31.34 8.73 20.54
CA LYS A 85 -31.59 9.51 21.75
C LYS A 85 -32.69 10.52 21.47
#